data_AF-A0A256XNT7-F1
#
_entry.id   AF-A0A256XNT7-F1
#
_cell.length_a   1.000
_cell.length_b   1.000
_cell.length_c   1.000
_cell.angle_alpha   90.00
_cell.angle_beta   90.00
_cell.angle_gamma   90.00
#
_symmetry.space_group_name_H-M   'P 1'
#
loop_
_entity.id
_entity.type
_entity.pdbx_description
1 polymer ?
#
loop_
_entity_poly.entity_id
_entity_poly.type
_entity_poly.pdbx_seq_one_letter_code
_entity_poly.pdbx_strand_id
1 'polypeptide(L)'
;MPYIGTSAGSNVACTSIKTTNDMPIMFPPSFDALKLVPFNINPHYLDPNPDSTHMGETRETRIKEFHVYNDEYVVGLREGAMLHVMGDKITLKGNTGARIFSKKNGPVEYKPGDSLDFLLE
;
A
#
# COMPACT_ATOMS: atom_id res chain seq x y z
N MET A 1 -15.23 14.69 -7.65
CA MET A 1 -14.18 15.64 -7.20
C MET A 1 -12.83 14.93 -7.34
N PRO A 2 -11.79 15.56 -7.91
CA PRO A 2 -10.46 14.94 -7.97
C PRO A 2 -9.84 14.86 -6.58
N TYR A 3 -9.07 13.80 -6.32
CA TYR A 3 -8.31 13.59 -5.09
C TYR A 3 -6.82 13.40 -5.43
N ILE A 4 -5.94 14.06 -4.67
CA ILE A 4 -4.49 13.83 -4.72
C ILE A 4 -3.99 13.62 -3.30
N GLY A 5 -3.31 12.50 -3.08
CA GLY A 5 -2.75 12.13 -1.78
C GLY A 5 -1.30 11.70 -1.92
N THR A 6 -0.45 12.19 -1.03
CA THR A 6 0.96 11.80 -0.91
C THR A 6 1.22 11.33 0.52
N SER A 7 2.07 10.31 0.68
CA SER A 7 2.41 9.75 1.99
C SER A 7 1.15 9.40 2.82
N ALA A 8 0.93 10.03 3.97
CA ALA A 8 -0.28 9.86 4.79
C ALA A 8 -1.59 10.09 4.00
N GLY A 9 -1.61 11.02 3.04
CA GLY A 9 -2.76 11.21 2.15
C GLY A 9 -3.08 9.96 1.33
N SER A 10 -2.06 9.20 0.91
CA SER A 10 -2.26 7.93 0.22
C SER A 10 -2.95 6.89 1.13
N ASN A 11 -2.60 6.84 2.42
CA ASN A 11 -3.30 5.98 3.39
C ASN A 11 -4.76 6.39 3.56
N VAL A 12 -5.03 7.69 3.71
CA VAL A 12 -6.38 8.21 3.96
C VAL A 12 -7.33 7.97 2.76
N ALA A 13 -6.82 7.78 1.55
CA ALA A 13 -7.63 7.42 0.39
C ALA A 13 -8.15 5.96 0.39
N CYS A 14 -7.51 5.08 1.17
CA CYS A 14 -7.73 3.62 1.15
C CYS A 14 -8.97 3.17 1.94
N THR A 15 -9.13 1.85 2.12
CA THR A 15 -10.17 1.30 3.01
C THR A 15 -9.91 1.66 4.48
N SER A 16 -8.64 1.65 4.89
CA SER A 16 -8.20 1.96 6.24
C SER A 16 -6.80 2.58 6.25
N ILE A 17 -6.38 3.11 7.40
CA ILE A 17 -4.99 3.56 7.61
C ILE A 17 -4.08 2.47 8.22
N LYS A 18 -4.55 1.22 8.31
CA LYS A 18 -3.85 0.11 8.99
C LYS A 18 -2.48 -0.25 8.38
N THR A 19 -2.18 0.21 7.18
CA THR A 19 -0.91 0.00 6.48
C THR A 19 -0.01 1.24 6.48
N THR A 20 -0.27 2.23 7.35
CA THR A 20 0.68 3.34 7.58
C THR A 20 1.96 2.86 8.26
N ASN A 21 3.05 3.58 8.06
CA ASN A 21 4.29 3.39 8.82
C ASN A 21 4.42 4.37 9.99
N ASP A 22 3.45 5.28 10.13
CA ASP A 22 3.47 6.32 11.14
C ASP A 22 3.33 5.73 12.54
N MET A 23 3.99 6.38 13.49
CA MET A 23 3.84 6.04 14.91
C MET A 23 2.47 6.52 15.40
N PRO A 24 1.72 5.71 16.17
CA PRO A 24 0.40 6.08 16.68
C PRO A 24 0.53 7.05 17.87
N ILE A 25 0.91 8.30 17.60
CA ILE A 25 1.08 9.34 18.64
C ILE A 25 -0.26 9.75 19.28
N MET A 26 -1.37 9.50 18.59
CA MET A 26 -2.74 9.73 19.05
C MET A 26 -3.64 8.62 18.51
N PHE A 27 -4.60 8.20 19.33
CA PHE A 27 -5.60 7.23 18.89
C PHE A 27 -6.69 7.92 18.05
N PRO A 28 -6.92 7.48 16.79
CA PRO A 28 -8.03 8.00 15.99
C PRO A 28 -9.36 7.36 16.45
N PRO A 29 -10.51 8.03 16.24
CA PRO A 29 -11.80 7.45 16.58
C PRO A 29 -12.10 6.11 15.86
N SER A 30 -11.47 5.87 14.71
CA SER A 30 -11.48 4.62 13.96
C SER A 30 -10.24 4.56 13.04
N PHE A 31 -9.88 3.36 12.57
CA PHE A 31 -8.88 3.18 11.51
C PHE A 31 -9.47 3.23 10.10
N ASP A 32 -10.81 3.28 9.97
CA ASP A 32 -11.48 3.47 8.68
C ASP A 32 -11.05 4.79 8.03
N ALA A 33 -10.81 4.74 6.72
CA ALA A 33 -10.37 5.88 5.93
C ALA A 33 -11.49 6.31 4.95
N LEU A 34 -11.15 7.06 3.89
CA LEU A 34 -12.15 7.62 2.97
C LEU A 34 -12.78 6.60 2.02
N LYS A 35 -12.19 5.41 1.87
CA LYS A 35 -12.68 4.33 0.99
C LYS A 35 -12.84 4.80 -0.47
N LEU A 36 -11.93 5.64 -0.96
CA LEU A 36 -11.90 6.08 -2.35
C LEU A 36 -11.39 4.99 -3.29
N VAL A 37 -10.58 4.07 -2.75
CA VAL A 37 -10.14 2.84 -3.41
C VAL A 37 -10.37 1.64 -2.47
N PRO A 38 -10.68 0.44 -3.00
CA PRO A 38 -11.05 -0.73 -2.19
C PRO A 38 -9.85 -1.56 -1.67
N PHE A 39 -8.64 -1.00 -1.73
CA PHE A 39 -7.42 -1.63 -1.25
C PHE A 39 -6.67 -0.70 -0.29
N ASN A 40 -5.60 -1.20 0.33
CA ASN A 40 -4.70 -0.43 1.18
C ASN A 40 -3.36 -0.15 0.49
N ILE A 41 -2.72 0.96 0.85
CA ILE A 41 -1.39 1.34 0.36
C ILE A 41 -0.44 1.36 1.55
N ASN A 42 0.72 0.69 1.44
CA ASN A 42 1.86 0.95 2.30
C ASN A 42 2.79 1.92 1.55
N PRO A 43 2.72 3.24 1.83
CA PRO A 43 3.60 4.20 1.18
C PRO A 43 5.04 4.02 1.70
N HIS A 44 6.02 4.55 0.97
CA HIS A 44 7.43 4.44 1.34
C HIS A 44 7.84 2.98 1.60
N TYR A 45 7.31 2.04 0.80
CA TYR A 45 7.64 0.64 0.95
C TYR A 45 9.14 0.43 0.67
N LEU A 46 9.80 -0.25 1.60
CA LEU A 46 11.22 -0.58 1.51
C LEU A 46 11.37 -2.09 1.42
N ASP A 47 12.16 -2.53 0.45
CA ASP A 47 12.51 -3.94 0.31
C ASP A 47 13.36 -4.42 1.49
N PRO A 48 13.29 -5.73 1.84
CA PRO A 48 14.15 -6.30 2.85
C PRO A 48 15.62 -6.10 2.45
N ASN A 49 16.43 -5.52 3.33
CA ASN A 49 17.87 -5.46 3.13
C ASN A 49 18.50 -6.76 3.69
N PRO A 50 19.06 -7.64 2.83
CA PRO A 50 19.63 -8.92 3.28
C PRO A 50 20.87 -8.76 4.17
N ASP A 51 21.56 -7.62 4.08
CA ASP A 51 22.77 -7.34 4.86
C ASP A 51 22.46 -6.60 6.18
N SER A 52 21.19 -6.36 6.47
CA SER A 52 20.76 -5.68 7.69
C SER A 52 20.99 -6.56 8.92
N THR A 53 21.67 -6.00 9.93
CA THR A 53 21.78 -6.62 11.27
C THR A 53 20.60 -6.27 12.19
N HIS A 54 19.67 -5.44 11.70
CA HIS A 54 18.48 -5.07 12.46
C HIS A 54 17.53 -6.27 12.58
N MET A 55 17.16 -6.61 13.81
CA MET A 55 16.33 -7.78 14.14
C MET A 55 14.82 -7.49 14.16
N GLY A 56 14.40 -6.25 13.92
CA GLY A 56 12.98 -5.88 13.83
C GLY A 56 12.32 -6.40 12.56
N GLU A 57 10.98 -6.38 12.54
CA GLU A 57 10.20 -6.92 11.44
C GLU A 57 10.41 -6.10 10.15
N THR A 58 10.65 -6.82 9.05
CA THR A 58 10.67 -6.21 7.71
C THR A 58 9.28 -5.69 7.34
N ARG A 59 9.22 -4.78 6.36
CA ARG A 59 7.93 -4.25 5.90
C ARG A 59 7.01 -5.33 5.35
N GLU A 60 7.58 -6.29 4.62
CA GLU A 60 6.88 -7.49 4.15
C GLU A 60 6.31 -8.31 5.32
N THR A 61 7.05 -8.47 6.41
CA THR A 61 6.57 -9.23 7.59
C THR A 61 5.37 -8.56 8.24
N ARG A 62 5.42 -7.24 8.45
CA ARG A 62 4.30 -6.46 9.00
C ARG A 62 3.05 -6.52 8.10
N ILE A 63 3.23 -6.52 6.78
CA ILE A 63 2.11 -6.66 5.83
C ILE A 63 1.53 -8.09 5.88
N LYS A 64 2.37 -9.12 6.04
CA LYS A 64 1.88 -10.49 6.26
C LYS A 64 1.05 -10.60 7.53
N GLU A 65 1.46 -9.94 8.61
CA GLU A 65 0.68 -9.86 9.86
C GLU A 65 -0.66 -9.14 9.65
N PHE A 66 -0.69 -8.08 8.86
CA PHE A 66 -1.95 -7.44 8.45
C PHE A 66 -2.89 -8.45 7.76
N HIS A 67 -2.37 -9.29 6.86
CA HIS A 67 -3.15 -10.30 6.15
C HIS A 67 -3.64 -11.49 6.99
N VAL A 68 -3.15 -11.63 8.23
CA VAL A 68 -3.73 -12.60 9.19
C VAL A 68 -5.18 -12.21 9.50
N TYR A 69 -5.47 -10.91 9.61
CA TYR A 69 -6.76 -10.38 10.07
C TYR A 69 -7.60 -9.73 8.96
N ASN A 70 -6.99 -9.37 7.85
CA ASN A 70 -7.60 -8.56 6.80
C ASN A 70 -7.38 -9.24 5.43
N ASP A 71 -8.32 -9.09 4.50
CA ASP A 71 -8.27 -9.76 3.19
C ASP A 71 -7.91 -8.80 2.05
N GLU A 72 -7.96 -7.48 2.32
CA GLU A 72 -7.70 -6.42 1.35
C GLU A 72 -6.28 -6.50 0.78
N TYR A 73 -6.15 -6.21 -0.51
CA TYR A 73 -4.84 -6.03 -1.13
C TYR A 73 -4.05 -4.91 -0.44
N VAL A 74 -2.74 -5.09 -0.35
CA VAL A 74 -1.81 -4.04 0.08
C VAL A 74 -0.85 -3.73 -1.05
N VAL A 75 -0.84 -2.48 -1.50
CA VAL A 75 0.13 -1.98 -2.48
C VAL A 75 1.33 -1.41 -1.73
N GLY A 76 2.44 -2.14 -1.72
CA GLY A 76 3.74 -1.63 -1.29
C GLY A 76 4.27 -0.67 -2.34
N LEU A 77 3.97 0.62 -2.18
CA LEU A 77 4.32 1.66 -3.14
C LEU A 77 5.67 2.26 -2.77
N ARG A 78 6.67 2.05 -3.63
CA ARG A 78 8.03 2.56 -3.44
C ARG A 78 8.07 4.08 -3.67
N GLU A 79 9.04 4.76 -3.07
CA GLU A 79 9.25 6.18 -3.32
C GLU A 79 9.54 6.45 -4.80
N GLY A 80 8.95 7.51 -5.37
CA GLY A 80 9.05 7.78 -6.81
C GLY A 80 8.07 6.99 -7.68
N ALA A 81 7.15 6.21 -7.09
CA ALA A 81 5.98 5.64 -7.75
C ALA A 81 4.68 6.33 -7.32
N MET A 82 3.65 6.26 -8.16
CA MET A 82 2.30 6.74 -7.85
C MET A 82 1.24 5.88 -8.53
N LEU A 83 0.03 5.85 -7.98
CA LEU A 83 -1.13 5.28 -8.67
C LEU A 83 -1.95 6.40 -9.29
N HIS A 84 -2.26 6.26 -10.58
CA HIS A 84 -3.19 7.14 -11.26
C HIS A 84 -4.49 6.39 -11.51
N VAL A 85 -5.54 6.76 -10.77
CA VAL A 85 -6.84 6.10 -10.80
C VAL A 85 -7.83 6.97 -11.55
N MET A 86 -8.43 6.44 -12.61
CA MET A 86 -9.41 7.12 -13.47
C MET A 86 -10.58 6.17 -13.74
N GLY A 87 -11.65 6.29 -12.96
CA GLY A 87 -12.80 5.39 -13.05
C GLY A 87 -12.41 3.97 -12.65
N ASP A 88 -12.53 3.04 -13.58
CA ASP A 88 -12.20 1.62 -13.46
C ASP A 88 -10.74 1.29 -13.85
N LYS A 89 -9.90 2.31 -14.07
CA LYS A 89 -8.51 2.14 -14.49
C LYS A 89 -7.52 2.61 -13.44
N ILE A 90 -6.56 1.76 -13.11
CA ILE A 90 -5.40 2.05 -12.28
C ILE A 90 -4.14 1.84 -13.11
N THR A 91 -3.40 2.92 -13.32
CA THR A 91 -2.05 2.84 -13.92
C THR A 91 -0.99 3.11 -12.87
N LEU A 92 -0.04 2.18 -12.73
CA LEU A 92 1.17 2.41 -11.95
C LEU A 92 2.09 3.36 -12.72
N LYS A 93 2.38 4.52 -12.15
CA LYS A 93 3.28 5.53 -12.73
C LYS A 93 4.52 5.73 -11.86
N GLY A 94 5.50 6.48 -12.39
CA GLY A 94 6.77 6.76 -11.72
C GLY A 94 7.89 5.84 -12.23
N ASN A 95 8.91 5.63 -11.41
CA ASN A 95 10.14 4.95 -11.88
C ASN A 95 10.53 3.71 -11.06
N THR A 96 9.97 3.51 -9.88
CA THR A 96 10.42 2.48 -8.91
C THR A 96 9.48 1.29 -8.80
N GLY A 97 8.28 1.36 -9.40
CA GLY A 97 7.31 0.28 -9.39
C GLY A 97 6.62 0.06 -8.05
N ALA A 98 5.95 -1.08 -7.90
CA ALA A 98 5.22 -1.43 -6.69
C ALA A 98 5.24 -2.95 -6.48
N ARG A 99 5.14 -3.36 -5.21
CA ARG A 99 4.99 -4.76 -4.83
C ARG A 99 3.61 -4.97 -4.24
N ILE A 100 2.80 -5.84 -4.84
CA ILE A 100 1.42 -6.07 -4.42
C ILE A 100 1.36 -7.32 -3.56
N PHE A 101 0.73 -7.18 -2.40
CA PHE A 101 0.55 -8.24 -1.42
C PHE A 101 -0.92 -8.63 -1.36
N SER A 102 -1.16 -9.93 -1.25
CA SER A 102 -2.48 -10.50 -1.03
C SER A 102 -2.38 -11.60 0.02
N LYS A 103 -3.48 -11.94 0.67
CA LYS A 103 -3.50 -13.01 1.66
C LYS A 103 -3.25 -14.40 1.07
N LYS A 104 -3.79 -14.66 -0.13
CA LYS A 104 -3.79 -16.00 -0.75
C LYS A 104 -2.53 -16.27 -1.57
N ASN A 105 -1.93 -15.23 -2.16
CA ASN A 105 -0.78 -15.36 -3.05
C ASN A 105 0.43 -14.64 -2.47
N GLY A 106 1.63 -15.13 -2.81
CA GLY A 106 2.86 -14.41 -2.50
C GLY A 106 2.92 -13.02 -3.15
N PRO A 107 3.82 -12.14 -2.69
CA PRO A 107 3.95 -10.81 -3.24
C PRO A 107 4.39 -10.81 -4.70
N VAL A 108 3.79 -9.95 -5.52
CA VAL A 108 4.05 -9.84 -6.96
C VAL A 108 4.58 -8.45 -7.30
N GLU A 109 5.62 -8.38 -8.12
CA GLU A 109 6.23 -7.12 -8.58
C GLU A 109 5.53 -6.59 -9.82
N TYR A 110 5.33 -5.27 -9.84
CA TYR A 110 4.77 -4.53 -10.97
C TYR A 110 5.64 -3.32 -11.32
N LYS A 111 5.75 -3.04 -12.61
CA LYS A 111 6.59 -1.99 -13.19
C LYS A 111 5.75 -0.77 -13.56
N PRO A 112 6.35 0.42 -13.63
CA PRO A 112 5.68 1.58 -14.20
C PRO A 112 5.12 1.29 -15.60
N GLY A 113 3.89 1.70 -15.83
CA GLY A 113 3.11 1.41 -17.03
C GLY A 113 2.13 0.26 -16.88
N ASP A 114 2.31 -0.63 -15.89
CA ASP A 114 1.40 -1.75 -15.68
C ASP A 114 0.00 -1.28 -15.25
N SER A 115 -1.01 -2.00 -15.73
CA SER A 115 -2.40 -1.88 -15.25
C SER A 115 -2.55 -2.69 -13.97
N LEU A 116 -3.22 -2.09 -12.98
CA LEU A 116 -3.55 -2.70 -11.70
C LEU A 116 -5.06 -2.74 -11.47
N ASP A 117 -5.85 -2.81 -12.54
CA ASP A 117 -7.32 -2.70 -12.50
C ASP A 117 -7.96 -3.80 -11.63
N PHE A 118 -7.31 -4.96 -11.53
CA PHE A 118 -7.74 -6.07 -10.65
C PHE A 118 -7.83 -5.69 -9.16
N LEU A 119 -7.19 -4.58 -8.74
CA LEU A 119 -7.32 -4.08 -7.38
C LEU A 119 -8.68 -3.43 -7.10
N LEU A 120 -9.49 -3.17 -8.13
CA LEU A 120 -10.84 -2.59 -8.00
C LEU A 120 -11.94 -3.65 -7.86
N GLU A 121 -11.61 -4.93 -8.01
CA GLU A 121 -12.55 -6.07 -7.93
C GLU A 121 -12.84 -6.53 -6.49
#